data_AF-A0A836HGQ3-F1
#
_entry.id   AF-A0A836HGQ3-F1
#
_cell.length_a   1.000
_cell.length_b   1.000
_cell.length_c   1.000
_cell.angle_alpha   90.00
_cell.angle_beta   90.00
_cell.angle_gamma   90.00
#
_symmetry.space_group_name_H-M   'P 1'
#
loop_
_entity.id
_entity.type
_entity.pdbx_description
1 polymer ?
#
loop_
_entity_poly.entity_id
_entity_poly.type
_entity_poly.pdbx_seq_one_letter_code
_entity_poly.pdbx_strand_id
1 'polypeptide(L)'
;MSIIKEDDAVGCYMTATLADDSKVEGTIFTYNPKEGIIVLLCFCDDQTNMRLIRTPYIKEFQISHAEDGKHLPPALDSFTELPSMHAGRDKSIFKHASTQLKNAESSRAKHFSSITTDTSIAALDAYLKLLRLYPFIEWNQEEGVIQVSDTVIVVGDPDWRTPKAVLVEGAPEKDRPLVDRLQVALESEKK
;
A
#
# COMPACT_ATOMS: atom_id res chain seq x y z
N MET A 1 0.08 -30.69 -28.61
CA MET A 1 1.00 -30.47 -27.47
C MET A 1 0.72 -29.08 -26.96
N SER A 2 -0.18 -28.97 -25.99
CA SER A 2 -0.71 -27.69 -25.53
C SER A 2 0.27 -27.08 -24.54
N ILE A 3 0.81 -25.92 -24.89
CA ILE A 3 1.79 -25.17 -24.11
C ILE A 3 1.01 -24.32 -23.10
N ILE A 4 1.11 -24.68 -21.82
CA ILE A 4 0.57 -23.97 -20.67
C ILE A 4 1.52 -22.81 -20.33
N LYS A 5 0.99 -21.63 -19.95
CA LYS A 5 1.77 -20.38 -19.74
C LYS A 5 1.96 -20.11 -18.23
N GLU A 6 2.93 -19.28 -17.89
CA GLU A 6 3.45 -19.04 -16.52
C GLU A 6 2.42 -18.56 -15.47
N ASP A 7 1.29 -17.99 -15.92
CA ASP A 7 0.20 -17.48 -15.05
C ASP A 7 -0.63 -18.59 -14.36
N ASP A 8 -0.40 -19.85 -14.68
CA ASP A 8 -1.38 -20.93 -14.42
C ASP A 8 -1.30 -21.59 -13.03
N ALA A 9 -0.41 -21.15 -12.12
CA ALA A 9 -0.24 -21.75 -10.78
C ALA A 9 -0.51 -20.80 -9.59
N VAL A 10 -0.43 -19.48 -9.80
CA VAL A 10 -0.86 -18.51 -8.78
C VAL A 10 -2.36 -18.64 -8.59
N GLY A 11 -2.81 -18.69 -7.34
CA GLY A 11 -4.21 -18.98 -7.02
C GLY A 11 -4.53 -20.48 -6.93
N CYS A 12 -3.62 -21.39 -7.29
CA CYS A 12 -3.80 -22.81 -6.99
C CYS A 12 -3.55 -23.10 -5.50
N TYR A 13 -4.29 -24.06 -4.96
CA TYR A 13 -4.10 -24.52 -3.60
C TYR A 13 -3.00 -25.58 -3.55
N MET A 14 -1.99 -25.36 -2.71
CA MET A 14 -0.81 -26.19 -2.56
C MET A 14 -0.72 -26.76 -1.15
N THR A 15 -0.37 -28.04 -1.07
CA THR A 15 0.05 -28.72 0.15
C THR A 15 1.52 -29.09 0.01
N ALA A 16 2.35 -28.72 0.97
CA ALA A 16 3.79 -28.97 0.98
C ALA A 16 4.21 -29.71 2.25
N THR A 17 5.04 -30.73 2.10
CA THR A 17 5.78 -31.37 3.20
C THR A 17 7.19 -30.81 3.20
N LEU A 18 7.61 -30.23 4.32
CA LEU A 18 8.94 -29.66 4.49
C LEU A 18 9.96 -30.73 4.90
N ALA A 19 11.24 -30.37 4.90
CA ALA A 19 12.35 -31.26 5.24
C ALA A 19 12.32 -31.79 6.69
N ASP A 20 11.62 -31.10 7.59
CA ASP A 20 11.35 -31.51 8.98
C ASP A 20 10.06 -32.34 9.12
N ASP A 21 9.51 -32.81 8.00
CA ASP A 21 8.22 -33.52 7.90
C ASP A 21 7.00 -32.72 8.35
N SER A 22 7.16 -31.41 8.60
CA SER A 22 6.03 -30.52 8.85
C SER A 22 5.24 -30.27 7.56
N LYS A 23 3.92 -30.11 7.70
CA LYS A 23 3.03 -29.85 6.57
C LYS A 23 2.57 -28.40 6.58
N VAL A 24 2.59 -27.78 5.41
CA VAL A 24 2.08 -26.44 5.18
C VAL A 24 1.15 -26.46 3.99
N GLU A 25 -0.02 -25.86 4.13
CA GLU A 25 -1.02 -25.80 3.07
C GLU A 25 -1.56 -24.39 2.92
N GLY A 26 -1.89 -24.02 1.68
CA GLY A 26 -2.40 -22.69 1.37
C GLY A 26 -2.40 -22.40 -0.11
N THR A 27 -2.96 -21.25 -0.46
CA THR A 27 -3.04 -20.79 -1.85
C THR A 27 -1.73 -20.11 -2.24
N ILE A 28 -1.17 -20.47 -3.39
CA ILE A 28 0.05 -19.84 -3.90
C ILE A 28 -0.26 -18.37 -4.25
N PHE A 29 0.37 -17.45 -3.52
CA PHE A 29 0.25 -16.01 -3.76
C PHE A 29 1.31 -15.53 -4.74
N THR A 30 2.56 -15.94 -4.52
CA THR A 30 3.68 -15.62 -5.43
C THR A 30 4.84 -16.59 -5.25
N TYR A 31 5.73 -16.62 -6.22
CA TYR A 31 6.93 -17.45 -6.25
C TYR A 31 8.12 -16.66 -6.83
N ASN A 32 9.25 -16.66 -6.12
CA ASN A 32 10.53 -16.11 -6.57
C ASN A 32 11.54 -17.26 -6.76
N PRO A 33 11.82 -17.68 -8.01
CA PRO A 33 12.74 -18.78 -8.29
C PRO A 33 14.21 -18.45 -8.02
N LYS A 34 14.63 -17.19 -8.14
CA LYS A 34 16.02 -16.75 -7.94
C LYS A 34 16.46 -16.89 -6.49
N GLU A 35 15.56 -16.53 -5.57
CA GLU A 35 15.76 -16.67 -4.13
C GLU A 35 15.29 -18.04 -3.60
N GLY A 36 14.62 -18.83 -4.46
CA GLY A 36 14.01 -20.10 -4.09
C GLY A 36 12.95 -19.92 -3.00
N ILE A 37 12.03 -18.96 -3.17
CA ILE A 37 11.01 -18.61 -2.18
C ILE A 37 9.61 -18.74 -2.77
N ILE A 38 8.71 -19.44 -2.09
CA ILE A 38 7.28 -19.47 -2.37
C ILE A 38 6.50 -18.84 -1.21
N VAL A 39 5.46 -18.08 -1.54
CA VAL A 39 4.57 -17.44 -0.55
C VAL A 39 3.19 -18.05 -0.66
N LEU A 40 2.70 -18.58 0.46
CA LEU A 40 1.36 -19.14 0.59
C LEU A 40 0.48 -18.23 1.44
N LEU A 41 -0.76 -18.04 1.00
CA LEU A 41 -1.85 -17.55 1.83
C LEU A 41 -2.51 -18.76 2.51
N CYS A 42 -2.32 -18.85 3.81
CA CYS A 42 -2.85 -19.90 4.66
C CYS A 42 -4.08 -19.38 5.40
N PHE A 43 -5.14 -20.18 5.46
CA PHE A 43 -6.27 -19.90 6.35
C PHE A 43 -6.08 -20.69 7.64
N CYS A 44 -5.97 -19.99 8.77
CA CYS A 44 -5.97 -20.58 10.11
C CYS A 44 -6.99 -19.82 10.97
N ASP A 45 -7.95 -20.53 11.56
CA ASP A 45 -8.85 -20.02 12.61
C ASP A 45 -9.48 -18.64 12.29
N ASP A 46 -10.14 -18.53 11.13
CA ASP A 46 -10.78 -17.31 10.61
C ASP A 46 -9.84 -16.11 10.34
N GLN A 47 -8.52 -16.31 10.36
CA GLN A 47 -7.52 -15.31 9.97
C GLN A 47 -6.70 -15.76 8.76
N THR A 48 -6.51 -14.85 7.82
CA THR A 48 -5.59 -15.05 6.69
C THR A 48 -4.17 -14.76 7.16
N ASN A 49 -3.31 -15.77 7.10
CA ASN A 49 -1.90 -15.66 7.42
C ASN A 49 -1.04 -15.87 6.16
N MET A 50 0.12 -15.23 6.09
CA MET A 50 1.07 -15.41 4.99
C MET A 50 2.27 -16.22 5.47
N ARG A 51 2.60 -17.30 4.76
CA ARG A 51 3.79 -18.10 5.01
C ARG A 51 4.76 -18.01 3.86
N LEU A 52 6.01 -17.68 4.17
CA LEU A 52 7.11 -17.69 3.24
C LEU A 52 7.91 -18.98 3.44
N ILE A 53 8.04 -19.78 2.39
CA ILE A 53 8.73 -21.07 2.40
C ILE A 53 9.89 -21.00 1.41
N ARG A 54 11.07 -21.48 1.81
CA ARG A 54 12.17 -21.65 0.85
C ARG A 54 12.02 -23.00 0.15
N THR A 55 12.02 -23.00 -1.18
CA THR A 55 11.86 -24.20 -2.00
C THR A 55 12.89 -25.30 -1.75
N PRO A 56 14.15 -25.04 -1.37
CA PRO A 56 15.09 -26.11 -0.98
C PRO A 56 14.68 -26.89 0.26
N TYR A 57 13.77 -26.36 1.09
CA TYR A 57 13.25 -27.05 2.27
C TYR A 57 11.95 -27.80 2.00
N ILE A 58 11.46 -27.82 0.75
CA ILE A 58 10.27 -28.59 0.38
C ILE A 58 10.74 -29.98 -0.03
N LYS A 59 10.30 -30.98 0.73
CA LYS A 59 10.56 -32.40 0.48
C LYS A 59 9.62 -32.94 -0.61
N GLU A 60 8.33 -32.65 -0.47
CA GLU A 60 7.27 -33.08 -1.39
C GLU A 60 6.18 -32.00 -1.44
N PHE A 61 5.48 -31.88 -2.56
CA PHE A 61 4.32 -30.98 -2.68
C PHE A 61 3.24 -31.54 -3.60
N GLN A 62 2.02 -31.08 -3.39
CA GLN A 62 0.84 -31.37 -4.20
C GLN A 62 0.10 -30.06 -4.48
N ILE A 63 -0.44 -29.91 -5.69
CA ILE A 63 -1.23 -28.75 -6.08
C ILE A 63 -2.58 -29.25 -6.57
N SER A 64 -3.65 -28.85 -5.87
CA SER A 64 -5.03 -29.09 -6.27
C SER A 64 -5.42 -28.16 -7.42
N HIS A 65 -6.12 -28.70 -8.42
CA HIS A 65 -6.48 -28.07 -9.72
C HIS A 65 -5.35 -28.00 -10.78
N ALA A 66 -4.28 -28.78 -10.60
CA ALA A 66 -3.31 -29.04 -11.65
C ALA A 66 -3.78 -30.18 -12.57
N GLU A 67 -3.91 -29.96 -13.90
CA GLU A 67 -3.91 -31.07 -14.87
C GLU A 67 -2.63 -31.91 -14.72
N ASP A 68 -2.73 -33.23 -14.93
CA ASP A 68 -1.60 -34.16 -14.78
C ASP A 68 -0.43 -33.80 -15.72
N GLY A 69 0.77 -33.63 -15.15
CA GLY A 69 2.00 -33.30 -15.88
C GLY A 69 2.62 -31.92 -15.57
N LYS A 70 2.11 -31.18 -14.58
CA LYS A 70 2.63 -29.85 -14.25
C LYS A 70 3.97 -29.91 -13.48
N HIS A 71 5.04 -29.54 -14.17
CA HIS A 71 6.26 -29.03 -13.54
C HIS A 71 6.05 -27.59 -13.04
N LEU A 72 6.86 -27.13 -12.08
CA LEU A 72 6.85 -25.74 -11.60
C LEU A 72 6.95 -24.77 -12.79
N PRO A 73 6.17 -23.68 -12.82
CA PRO A 73 6.18 -22.73 -13.94
C PRO A 73 7.56 -22.05 -14.08
N PRO A 74 7.97 -21.71 -15.31
CA PRO A 74 9.13 -20.85 -15.53
C PRO A 74 8.89 -19.43 -14.99
N ALA A 75 10.00 -18.72 -14.76
CA ALA A 75 10.02 -17.46 -14.04
C ALA A 75 9.17 -16.39 -14.74
N LEU A 76 8.24 -15.77 -14.01
CA LEU A 76 7.66 -14.49 -14.43
C LEU A 76 8.81 -13.53 -14.75
N ASP A 77 8.81 -12.97 -15.96
CA ASP A 77 9.71 -11.88 -16.31
C ASP A 77 9.61 -10.83 -15.22
N SER A 78 10.75 -10.55 -14.58
CA SER A 78 10.87 -9.59 -13.50
C SER A 78 10.07 -8.34 -13.86
N PHE A 79 8.97 -8.08 -13.13
CA PHE A 79 8.43 -6.73 -13.05
C PHE A 79 9.63 -5.85 -12.77
N THR A 80 10.04 -5.08 -13.78
CA THR A 80 11.15 -4.12 -13.80
C THR A 80 11.86 -4.11 -12.46
N GLU A 81 12.90 -4.94 -12.31
CA GLU A 81 13.72 -4.99 -11.10
C GLU A 81 13.89 -3.53 -10.66
N LEU A 82 13.43 -3.19 -9.46
CA LEU A 82 13.81 -1.91 -8.85
C LEU A 82 15.32 -1.84 -9.01
N PRO A 83 15.86 -0.75 -9.59
CA PRO A 83 17.23 -0.73 -10.09
C PRO A 83 18.17 -1.27 -9.02
N SER A 84 18.95 -2.29 -9.38
CA SER A 84 19.85 -2.99 -8.45
C SER A 84 20.64 -1.99 -7.62
N MET A 85 20.51 -2.07 -6.29
CA MET A 85 21.25 -1.22 -5.35
C MET A 85 22.78 -1.35 -5.45
N HIS A 86 23.28 -2.33 -6.21
CA HIS A 86 24.70 -2.57 -6.43
C HIS A 86 25.15 -2.37 -7.89
N ALA A 87 24.22 -2.10 -8.82
CA ALA A 87 24.54 -1.88 -10.23
C ALA A 87 24.77 -0.39 -10.52
N GLY A 88 25.79 0.19 -9.91
CA GLY A 88 26.18 1.55 -10.26
C GLY A 88 27.23 2.10 -9.33
N ARG A 89 28.36 2.50 -9.89
CA ARG A 89 29.46 3.23 -9.25
C ARG A 89 29.06 4.60 -8.65
N ASP A 90 27.77 4.88 -8.50
CA ASP A 90 27.23 6.14 -8.04
C ASP A 90 26.65 5.99 -6.64
N LYS A 91 27.52 6.17 -5.64
CA LYS A 91 27.13 6.56 -4.27
C LYS A 91 26.12 7.74 -4.24
N SER A 92 26.00 8.46 -5.36
CA SER A 92 25.02 9.52 -5.65
C SER A 92 23.56 9.05 -5.59
N ILE A 93 23.18 7.94 -6.26
CA ILE A 93 21.77 7.54 -6.37
C ILE A 93 21.24 7.01 -5.04
N PHE A 94 22.02 6.17 -4.36
CA PHE A 94 21.67 5.67 -3.03
C PHE A 94 21.56 6.81 -2.00
N LYS A 95 22.52 7.75 -2.02
CA LYS A 95 22.48 8.93 -1.15
C LYS A 95 21.26 9.79 -1.45
N HIS A 96 20.93 9.98 -2.73
CA HIS A 96 19.75 10.74 -3.15
C HIS A 96 18.45 10.06 -2.73
N ALA A 97 18.28 8.76 -2.99
CA ALA A 97 17.11 7.98 -2.56
C ALA A 97 16.97 7.95 -1.03
N SER A 98 18.06 7.73 -0.30
CA SER A 98 18.06 7.78 1.17
C SER A 98 17.73 9.18 1.71
N THR A 99 18.18 10.23 1.02
CA THR A 99 17.84 11.62 1.38
C THR A 99 16.37 11.90 1.11
N GLN A 100 15.83 11.45 -0.02
CA GLN A 100 14.40 11.59 -0.31
C GLN A 100 13.54 10.82 0.68
N LEU A 101 13.96 9.60 1.06
CA LEU A 101 13.28 8.83 2.09
C LEU A 101 13.27 9.58 3.43
N LYS A 102 14.43 10.06 3.89
CA LYS A 102 14.52 10.85 5.14
C LYS A 102 13.70 12.13 5.08
N ASN A 103 13.67 12.79 3.94
CA ASN A 103 12.85 14.00 3.74
C ASN A 103 11.37 13.65 3.79
N ALA A 104 10.95 12.54 3.18
CA ALA A 104 9.58 12.05 3.24
C ALA A 104 9.18 11.62 4.66
N GLU A 105 10.05 10.91 5.38
CA GLU A 105 9.85 10.54 6.79
C GLU A 105 9.74 11.77 7.69
N SER A 106 10.60 12.78 7.49
CA SER A 106 10.55 14.05 8.22
C SER A 106 9.28 14.84 7.91
N SER A 107 8.88 14.92 6.63
CA SER A 107 7.63 15.56 6.22
C SER A 107 6.42 14.85 6.85
N ARG A 108 6.42 13.52 6.81
CA ARG A 108 5.38 12.71 7.44
C ARG A 108 5.33 12.98 8.94
N ALA A 109 6.47 12.92 9.63
CA ALA A 109 6.54 13.21 11.06
C ALA A 109 5.97 14.60 11.41
N LYS A 110 6.22 15.62 10.58
CA LYS A 110 5.62 16.96 10.76
C LYS A 110 4.10 16.92 10.64
N HIS A 111 3.54 16.36 9.57
CA HIS A 111 2.08 16.28 9.37
C HIS A 111 1.35 15.52 10.47
N PHE A 112 1.99 14.50 11.05
CA PHE A 112 1.38 13.69 12.12
C PHE A 112 1.73 14.16 13.53
N SER A 113 2.67 15.09 13.70
CA SER A 113 3.08 15.56 15.03
C SER A 113 1.98 16.33 15.77
N SER A 114 1.06 16.97 15.05
CA SER A 114 -0.09 17.70 15.61
C SER A 114 -1.37 16.85 15.74
N ILE A 115 -1.32 15.57 15.37
CA ILE A 115 -2.47 14.66 15.44
C ILE A 115 -2.43 13.91 16.77
N THR A 116 -3.51 13.99 17.54
CA THR A 116 -3.65 13.32 18.84
C THR A 116 -4.52 12.06 18.73
N THR A 117 -4.55 11.27 19.81
CA THR A 117 -5.42 10.09 19.92
C THR A 117 -6.92 10.42 19.86
N ASP A 118 -7.28 11.68 20.08
CA ASP A 118 -8.66 12.16 20.09
C ASP A 118 -9.14 12.54 18.68
N THR A 119 -8.23 12.64 17.70
CA THR A 119 -8.58 12.90 16.30
C THR A 119 -9.33 11.70 15.72
N SER A 120 -10.56 11.91 15.26
CA SER A 120 -11.37 10.83 14.67
C SER A 120 -10.70 10.22 13.43
N ILE A 121 -10.88 8.91 13.22
CA ILE A 121 -10.34 8.20 12.05
C ILE A 121 -10.82 8.84 10.74
N ALA A 122 -12.09 9.26 10.67
CA ALA A 122 -12.64 9.91 9.48
C ALA A 122 -11.96 11.25 9.17
N ALA A 123 -11.54 12.01 10.19
CA ALA A 123 -10.75 13.22 10.00
C ALA A 123 -9.36 12.91 9.45
N LEU A 124 -8.73 11.84 9.96
CA LEU A 124 -7.44 11.37 9.49
C LEU A 124 -7.48 10.92 8.03
N ASP A 125 -8.53 10.20 7.64
CA ASP A 125 -8.73 9.74 6.26
C ASP A 125 -8.91 10.94 5.31
N ALA A 126 -9.74 11.92 5.69
CA ALA A 126 -9.92 13.15 4.92
C ALA A 126 -8.59 13.93 4.80
N TYR A 127 -7.84 14.06 5.89
CA TYR A 127 -6.54 14.72 5.90
C TYR A 127 -5.54 14.02 5.00
N LEU A 128 -5.41 12.70 5.10
CA LEU A 128 -4.53 11.89 4.27
C LEU A 128 -4.89 11.97 2.78
N LYS A 129 -6.19 11.97 2.47
CA LYS A 129 -6.68 12.09 1.09
C LYS A 129 -6.28 13.42 0.48
N LEU A 130 -6.48 14.51 1.20
CA LEU A 130 -6.10 15.84 0.75
C LEU A 130 -4.58 16.02 0.70
N LEU A 131 -3.83 15.45 1.64
CA LEU A 131 -2.38 15.58 1.72
C LEU A 131 -1.66 15.00 0.49
N ARG A 132 -2.26 13.96 -0.13
CA ARG A 132 -1.77 13.39 -1.41
C ARG A 132 -1.88 14.36 -2.58
N LEU A 133 -2.89 15.23 -2.57
CA LEU A 133 -3.17 16.19 -3.64
C LEU A 133 -2.53 17.56 -3.36
N TYR A 134 -2.45 17.93 -2.08
CA TYR A 134 -2.01 19.23 -1.60
C TYR A 134 -1.02 19.03 -0.44
N PRO A 135 0.29 18.89 -0.72
CA PRO A 135 1.30 18.58 0.30
C PRO A 135 1.55 19.70 1.33
N PHE A 136 1.00 20.89 1.11
CA PHE A 136 1.20 22.08 1.93
C PHE A 136 0.12 22.26 3.01
N ILE A 137 -0.84 21.35 3.11
CA ILE A 137 -1.93 21.44 4.08
C ILE A 137 -1.48 20.99 5.47
N GLU A 138 -2.09 21.58 6.50
CA GLU A 138 -1.74 21.33 7.89
C GLU A 138 -2.97 20.96 8.71
N TRP A 139 -2.80 20.10 9.71
CA TRP A 139 -3.83 19.84 10.70
C TRP A 139 -3.74 20.92 11.79
N ASN A 140 -4.75 21.79 11.86
CA ASN A 140 -4.88 22.78 12.91
C ASN A 140 -5.56 22.13 14.12
N GLN A 141 -4.76 21.79 15.13
CA GLN A 141 -5.22 21.10 16.33
C GLN A 141 -6.13 21.98 17.21
N GLU A 142 -5.90 23.30 17.24
CA GLU A 142 -6.65 24.22 18.10
C GLU A 142 -8.10 24.37 17.64
N GLU A 143 -8.29 24.48 16.32
CA GLU A 143 -9.61 24.60 15.70
C GLU A 143 -10.22 23.25 15.31
N GLY A 144 -9.39 22.19 15.28
CA GLY A 144 -9.80 20.86 14.85
C GLY A 144 -10.19 20.83 13.37
N VAL A 145 -9.44 21.51 12.50
CA VAL A 145 -9.71 21.65 11.06
C VAL A 145 -8.47 21.31 10.23
N ILE A 146 -8.67 21.04 8.93
CA ILE A 146 -7.57 20.96 7.98
C ILE A 146 -7.37 22.35 7.37
N GLN A 147 -6.24 22.97 7.67
CA GLN A 147 -5.83 24.25 7.11
C GLN A 147 -5.25 24.03 5.70
N VAL A 148 -5.86 24.64 4.69
CA VAL A 148 -5.33 24.61 3.31
C VAL A 148 -4.61 25.91 2.96
N SER A 149 -5.18 27.04 3.38
CA SER A 149 -4.59 28.38 3.30
C SER A 149 -5.20 29.26 4.38
N ASP A 150 -4.72 30.49 4.55
CA ASP A 150 -5.33 31.48 5.48
C ASP A 150 -6.82 31.76 5.19
N THR A 151 -7.29 31.41 3.99
CA THR A 151 -8.64 31.70 3.50
C THR A 151 -9.50 30.45 3.30
N VAL A 152 -8.91 29.26 3.30
CA VAL A 152 -9.59 27.99 2.98
C VAL A 152 -9.27 26.93 4.03
N ILE A 153 -10.32 26.38 4.61
CA ILE A 153 -10.24 25.31 5.60
C ILE A 153 -11.20 24.17 5.24
N VAL A 154 -10.97 22.99 5.79
CA VAL A 154 -11.90 21.85 5.72
C VAL A 154 -12.35 21.48 7.11
N VAL A 155 -13.66 21.39 7.29
CA VAL A 155 -14.34 21.14 8.57
C VAL A 155 -15.15 19.85 8.51
N GLY A 156 -15.30 19.16 9.65
CA GLY A 156 -16.16 17.99 9.80
C GLY A 156 -17.56 18.33 10.31
N ASP A 157 -18.32 19.18 9.61
CA ASP A 157 -19.66 19.61 10.04
C ASP A 157 -20.79 18.94 9.23
N PRO A 158 -21.68 18.13 9.84
CA PRO A 158 -21.84 17.87 11.28
C PRO A 158 -20.90 16.77 11.83
N ASP A 159 -20.26 16.00 10.94
CA ASP A 159 -19.22 15.04 11.30
C ASP A 159 -18.16 14.95 10.19
N TRP A 160 -17.03 14.31 10.51
CA TRP A 160 -15.94 14.05 9.55
C TRP A 160 -16.26 12.96 8.51
N ARG A 161 -17.46 12.36 8.53
CA ARG A 161 -17.87 11.40 7.48
C ARG A 161 -18.26 12.13 6.20
N THR A 162 -18.67 13.39 6.31
CA THR A 162 -18.93 14.29 5.19
C THR A 162 -18.15 15.60 5.37
N PRO A 163 -16.82 15.57 5.21
CA PRO A 163 -16.00 16.76 5.35
C PRO A 163 -16.39 17.81 4.30
N LYS A 164 -16.37 19.08 4.70
CA LYS A 164 -16.72 20.22 3.86
C LYS A 164 -15.56 21.18 3.75
N ALA A 165 -15.17 21.50 2.52
CA ALA A 165 -14.29 22.62 2.26
C ALA A 165 -15.09 23.93 2.36
N VAL A 166 -14.58 24.91 3.09
CA VAL A 166 -15.24 26.20 3.30
C VAL A 166 -14.24 27.35 3.25
N LEU A 167 -14.76 28.54 2.91
CA LEU A 167 -14.03 29.79 3.05
C LEU A 167 -14.10 30.27 4.49
N VAL A 168 -12.99 30.78 5.02
CA VAL A 168 -12.96 31.49 6.30
C VAL A 168 -13.78 32.78 6.18
N GLU A 169 -14.41 33.22 7.26
CA GLU A 169 -15.23 34.44 7.27
C GLU A 169 -14.41 35.66 6.81
N GLY A 170 -14.92 36.40 5.81
CA GLY A 170 -14.22 37.55 5.22
C GLY A 170 -13.20 37.20 4.12
N ALA A 171 -13.05 35.92 3.76
CA ALA A 171 -12.19 35.52 2.66
C ALA A 171 -12.73 35.99 1.29
N PRO A 172 -11.85 36.28 0.32
CA PRO A 172 -12.25 36.74 -1.00
C PRO A 172 -12.87 35.60 -1.83
N GLU A 173 -13.99 35.88 -2.50
CA GLU A 173 -14.71 34.94 -3.39
C GLU A 173 -13.83 34.32 -4.50
N LYS A 174 -12.69 34.94 -4.83
CA LYS A 174 -11.72 34.42 -5.80
C LYS A 174 -11.13 33.05 -5.40
N ASP A 175 -11.19 32.70 -4.12
CA ASP A 175 -10.65 31.43 -3.58
C ASP A 175 -11.70 30.31 -3.61
N ARG A 176 -12.95 30.62 -3.95
CA ARG A 176 -14.05 29.65 -4.11
C ARG A 176 -13.76 28.50 -5.08
N PRO A 177 -13.07 28.70 -6.23
CA PRO A 177 -12.69 27.59 -7.10
C PRO A 177 -11.76 26.57 -6.42
N LEU A 178 -10.97 26.98 -5.43
CA LEU A 178 -10.14 26.06 -4.65
C LEU A 178 -11.01 25.22 -3.71
N VAL A 179 -11.99 25.85 -3.06
CA VAL A 179 -13.00 25.16 -2.23
C VAL A 179 -13.75 24.10 -3.04
N ASP A 180 -14.24 24.45 -4.23
CA ASP A 180 -14.98 23.52 -5.09
C ASP A 180 -14.11 22.31 -5.50
N ARG A 181 -12.82 22.53 -5.79
CA ARG A 181 -11.88 21.45 -6.11
C ARG A 181 -11.61 20.53 -4.93
N LEU A 182 -11.43 21.10 -3.73
CA LEU A 182 -11.25 20.32 -2.50
C LEU A 182 -12.50 19.49 -2.21
N GLN A 183 -13.69 20.07 -2.38
CA GLN A 183 -14.96 19.37 -2.18
C GLN A 183 -15.11 18.18 -3.14
N VAL A 184 -14.82 18.38 -4.43
CA VAL A 184 -14.82 17.30 -5.43
C VAL A 184 -13.81 16.20 -5.07
N ALA A 185 -12.61 16.58 -4.63
CA ALA A 185 -11.60 15.62 -4.20
C ALA A 185 -12.10 14.76 -3.03
N LEU A 186 -12.72 15.37 -2.03
CA LEU A 186 -13.29 14.67 -0.88
C LEU A 186 -14.41 13.69 -1.28
N GLU A 187 -15.28 14.07 -2.23
CA GLU A 187 -16.44 13.28 -2.67
C GLU A 187 -16.12 12.13 -3.64
N SER A 188 -14.98 12.18 -4.34
CA SER A 188 -14.64 11.33 -5.50
C SER A 188 -14.49 9.81 -5.26
N GLU A 189 -14.84 9.26 -4.10
CA GLU A 189 -14.73 7.82 -3.78
C GLU A 189 -16.06 7.03 -3.74
N LYS A 190 -17.18 7.64 -4.18
CA LYS A 190 -18.36 6.83 -4.54
C LYS A 190 -18.23 6.32 -5.98
N LYS A 191 -17.42 5.30 -6.22
CA LYS A 191 -17.54 4.41 -7.40
C LYS A 191 -16.76 3.12 -7.23
#